data_AF-A0A8J2VVF8-F1
#
_entry.id   AF-A0A8J2VVF8-F1
#
_cell.length_a   1.000
_cell.length_b   1.000
_cell.length_c   1.000
_cell.angle_alpha   90.00
_cell.angle_beta   90.00
_cell.angle_gamma   90.00
#
_symmetry.space_group_name_H-M   'P 1'
#
loop_
_entity.id
_entity.type
_entity.pdbx_description
1 polymer ?
#
loop_
_entity_poly.entity_id
_entity_poly.type
_entity_poly.pdbx_seq_one_letter_code
_entity_poly.pdbx_strand_id
1 'polypeptide(L)'
;MLRGLRILGPRGSILEPYVSSLRVSCNYTSAQPSVNLQKLPQLPVPKLNDTLKKYLKSVQPFLNEEELAKTSSLLKEFEAGVGFTGKKELKKHLNWLEDWWLNTAYLEYRDPVTVYSSPGLVFPFQKFNSQQDQLKYAAKTILAALEYKSLIDKYSMLMYGEVITKRLNENQIVEALQKVMDQSAEITSDCVGVLTSENRDNWAKAYQLLCKESVNQSSLRDVERSLLVLCLDKSAGLWRCSTVDERFTLAAAHTIHGAGADNNGANRWFDKTIQSAPMASLALRMKHSPAEGQPIAVLTDFLIKYILAANLDLDCFKYDRYGKNFIKSQKMSPDSYLQMAMQYAFYSLHRHLAHTTNLRGDPYVCGRSYGDHPIVFPGVSGFRASHVRPLGLR
;
A
#
# COMPACT_ATOMS: atom_id res chain seq x y z
N MET A 1 25.90 1.59 10.79
CA MET A 1 26.00 1.20 9.36
C MET A 1 25.97 -0.32 9.30
N LEU A 2 25.05 -0.88 8.51
CA LEU A 2 24.95 -2.32 8.29
C LEU A 2 26.20 -2.81 7.53
N ARG A 3 26.85 -3.88 7.99
CA ARG A 3 27.95 -4.53 7.28
C ARG A 3 27.39 -5.64 6.41
N GLY A 4 27.76 -5.67 5.12
CA GLY A 4 27.28 -6.65 4.15
C GLY A 4 27.79 -8.07 4.36
N LEU A 5 27.13 -9.03 3.71
CA LEU A 5 27.44 -10.45 3.78
C LEU A 5 28.64 -10.79 2.88
N ARG A 6 29.79 -11.14 3.47
CA ARG A 6 30.87 -11.80 2.72
C ARG A 6 30.55 -13.28 2.56
N ILE A 7 30.06 -13.67 1.38
CA ILE A 7 29.82 -15.07 1.05
C ILE A 7 31.17 -15.72 0.70
N LEU A 8 31.72 -16.50 1.64
CA LEU A 8 32.74 -17.50 1.35
C LEU A 8 32.03 -18.87 1.30
N GLY A 9 31.94 -19.47 0.10
CA GLY A 9 31.56 -20.89 -0.05
C GLY A 9 32.70 -21.81 0.42
N PRO A 10 32.50 -23.14 0.60
CA PRO A 10 31.74 -23.99 -0.34
C PRO A 10 30.87 -25.14 0.26
N ARG A 11 29.98 -25.65 -0.60
CA ARG A 11 29.40 -27.02 -0.71
C ARG A 11 28.65 -27.66 0.47
N GLY A 12 27.38 -27.97 0.20
CA GLY A 12 26.80 -29.28 0.51
C GLY A 12 25.98 -29.37 1.80
N SER A 13 24.67 -29.11 1.70
CA SER A 13 23.67 -29.77 2.54
C SER A 13 22.28 -29.57 1.95
N ILE A 14 21.66 -30.69 1.59
CA ILE A 14 20.26 -30.83 1.18
C ILE A 14 19.39 -30.30 2.34
N LEU A 15 18.49 -29.36 2.06
CA LEU A 15 17.51 -28.87 3.03
C LEU A 15 16.15 -29.47 2.71
N GLU A 16 15.72 -30.39 3.57
CA GLU A 16 14.33 -30.87 3.62
C GLU A 16 13.34 -29.75 3.98
N PRO A 17 12.07 -29.87 3.56
CA PRO A 17 11.04 -28.87 3.83
C PRO A 17 10.61 -28.90 5.30
N TYR A 18 11.17 -28.01 6.11
CA TYR A 18 10.63 -27.75 7.46
C TYR A 18 9.39 -26.84 7.36
N VAL A 19 8.22 -27.46 7.48
CA VAL A 19 6.97 -26.80 7.86
C VAL A 19 7.15 -26.35 9.32
N SER A 20 7.63 -25.12 9.54
CA SER A 20 7.73 -24.61 10.91
C SER A 20 6.33 -24.25 11.40
N SER A 21 5.82 -25.06 12.34
CA SER A 21 4.62 -24.82 13.15
C SER A 21 4.77 -23.65 14.13
N LEU A 22 5.57 -22.65 13.79
CA LEU A 22 5.70 -21.43 14.57
C LEU A 22 4.46 -20.57 14.32
N ARG A 23 3.48 -20.69 15.23
CA ARG A 23 2.48 -19.65 15.44
C ARG A 23 3.24 -18.38 15.84
N VAL A 24 3.54 -17.53 14.87
CA VAL A 24 3.95 -16.16 15.12
C VAL A 24 2.70 -15.44 15.66
N SER A 25 2.54 -15.43 16.98
CA SER A 25 1.59 -14.52 17.62
C SER A 25 2.19 -13.12 17.55
N CYS A 26 1.85 -12.38 16.50
CA CYS A 26 2.05 -10.95 16.46
C CYS A 26 1.17 -10.33 17.55
N ASN A 27 1.73 -9.98 18.70
CA ASN A 27 1.04 -9.16 19.69
C ASN A 27 0.92 -7.72 19.15
N TYR A 28 0.07 -7.53 18.14
CA TYR A 28 -0.68 -6.28 17.96
C TYR A 28 -1.81 -6.24 18.99
N THR A 29 -1.51 -6.55 20.25
CA THR A 29 -2.47 -6.38 21.33
C THR A 29 -2.78 -4.90 21.41
N SER A 30 -3.89 -4.57 20.76
CA SER A 30 -4.80 -3.47 21.02
C SER A 30 -4.27 -2.54 22.10
N ALA A 31 -3.93 -1.32 21.67
CA ALA A 31 -4.14 -0.14 22.48
C ALA A 31 -5.33 -0.38 23.43
N GLN A 32 -5.13 -0.17 24.74
CA GLN A 32 -6.27 -0.01 25.64
C GLN A 32 -7.23 0.98 24.94
N PRO A 33 -8.47 0.58 24.60
CA PRO A 33 -9.29 1.38 23.71
C PRO A 33 -9.46 2.76 24.31
N SER A 34 -9.07 3.80 23.57
CA SER A 34 -9.52 5.15 23.91
C SER A 34 -11.05 5.11 23.98
N VAL A 35 -11.63 5.90 24.89
CA VAL A 35 -13.06 5.89 25.28
C VAL A 35 -14.04 6.01 24.08
N ASN A 36 -13.56 6.36 22.87
CA ASN A 36 -14.34 6.46 21.65
C ASN A 36 -14.49 5.17 20.81
N LEU A 37 -13.63 4.16 20.95
CA LEU A 37 -13.77 2.90 20.19
C LEU A 37 -15.02 2.08 20.61
N GLN A 38 -15.54 2.32 21.82
CA GLN A 38 -16.74 1.67 22.35
C GLN A 38 -18.06 2.05 21.63
N LYS A 39 -18.04 2.98 20.66
CA LYS A 39 -19.24 3.40 19.91
C LYS A 39 -19.40 2.74 18.54
N LEU A 40 -18.40 2.03 18.03
CA LEU A 40 -18.47 1.42 16.71
C LEU A 40 -19.08 0.01 16.78
N PRO A 41 -19.93 -0.38 15.80
CA PRO A 41 -20.48 -1.73 15.75
C PRO A 41 -19.39 -2.77 15.43
N GLN A 42 -19.58 -4.00 15.93
CA GLN A 42 -18.76 -5.14 15.53
C GLN A 42 -19.10 -5.59 14.10
N LEU A 43 -18.13 -6.18 13.41
CA LEU A 43 -18.31 -6.72 12.06
C LEU A 43 -19.36 -7.86 12.07
N PRO A 44 -20.50 -7.71 11.37
CA PRO A 44 -21.50 -8.77 11.33
C PRO A 44 -21.01 -9.97 10.52
N VAL A 45 -21.47 -11.16 10.91
CA VAL A 45 -21.32 -12.38 10.09
C VAL A 45 -22.54 -12.48 9.15
N PRO A 46 -22.37 -12.39 7.81
CA PRO A 46 -23.49 -12.44 6.88
C PRO A 46 -24.22 -13.80 6.90
N LYS A 47 -25.48 -13.79 6.46
CA LYS A 47 -26.26 -15.03 6.29
C LYS A 47 -25.61 -15.85 5.18
N LEU A 48 -25.49 -17.17 5.40
CA LEU A 48 -24.76 -18.06 4.50
C LEU A 48 -25.43 -18.08 3.13
N ASN A 49 -26.75 -18.32 3.11
CA ASN A 49 -27.56 -18.33 1.90
C ASN A 49 -27.42 -17.02 1.09
N ASP A 50 -27.43 -15.85 1.75
CA ASP A 50 -27.24 -14.56 1.07
C ASP A 50 -25.84 -14.45 0.45
N THR A 51 -24.80 -14.91 1.13
CA THR A 51 -23.42 -14.97 0.62
C THR A 51 -23.31 -15.91 -0.58
N LEU A 52 -23.86 -17.12 -0.50
CA LEU A 52 -23.81 -18.11 -1.59
C LEU A 52 -24.56 -17.60 -2.84
N LYS A 53 -25.72 -16.97 -2.66
CA LYS A 53 -26.47 -16.33 -3.75
C LYS A 53 -25.68 -15.22 -4.42
N LYS A 54 -25.03 -14.36 -3.64
CA LYS A 54 -24.19 -13.27 -4.16
C LYS A 54 -22.96 -13.82 -4.90
N TYR A 55 -22.31 -14.83 -4.34
CA TYR A 55 -21.16 -15.50 -4.95
C TYR A 55 -21.53 -16.10 -6.32
N LEU A 56 -22.62 -16.86 -6.40
CA LEU A 56 -23.07 -17.44 -7.68
C LEU A 56 -23.32 -16.35 -8.73
N LYS A 57 -23.99 -15.26 -8.33
CA LYS A 57 -24.25 -14.12 -9.22
C LYS A 57 -22.95 -13.43 -9.68
N SER A 58 -21.93 -13.35 -8.82
CA SER A 58 -20.66 -12.70 -9.17
C SER A 58 -19.79 -13.54 -10.09
N VAL A 59 -19.84 -14.87 -9.98
CA VAL A 59 -19.03 -15.77 -10.83
C VAL A 59 -19.73 -16.13 -12.14
N GLN A 60 -21.07 -16.15 -12.17
CA GLN A 60 -21.86 -16.54 -13.34
C GLN A 60 -21.40 -15.95 -14.69
N PRO A 61 -21.00 -14.66 -14.81
CA PRO A 61 -20.57 -14.08 -16.08
C PRO A 61 -19.26 -14.66 -16.63
N PHE A 62 -18.52 -15.41 -15.82
CA PHE A 62 -17.19 -15.95 -16.13
C PHE A 62 -17.20 -17.46 -16.34
N LEU A 63 -18.35 -18.11 -16.11
CA LEU A 63 -18.49 -19.57 -16.19
C LEU A 63 -19.27 -19.96 -17.45
N ASN A 64 -18.89 -21.09 -18.04
CA ASN A 64 -19.72 -21.77 -19.03
C ASN A 64 -20.87 -22.55 -18.36
N GLU A 65 -21.76 -23.14 -19.15
CA GLU A 65 -22.95 -23.85 -18.63
C GLU A 65 -22.60 -25.05 -17.73
N GLU A 66 -21.56 -25.81 -18.08
CA GLU A 66 -21.08 -26.96 -17.32
C GLU A 66 -20.48 -26.51 -15.98
N GLU A 67 -19.62 -25.50 -16.00
CA GLU A 67 -19.01 -24.91 -14.80
C GLU A 67 -20.05 -24.28 -13.88
N LEU A 68 -21.07 -23.63 -14.44
CA LEU A 68 -22.18 -23.05 -13.67
C LEU A 68 -23.03 -24.14 -13.00
N ALA A 69 -23.34 -25.23 -13.71
CA ALA A 69 -24.07 -26.37 -13.17
C ALA A 69 -23.29 -27.05 -12.04
N LYS A 70 -21.99 -27.28 -12.25
CA LYS A 70 -21.08 -27.84 -11.24
C LYS A 70 -20.98 -26.94 -10.01
N THR A 71 -20.75 -25.65 -10.21
CA THR A 71 -20.68 -24.65 -9.12
C THR A 71 -21.97 -24.61 -8.33
N SER A 72 -23.13 -24.62 -9.01
CA SER A 72 -24.44 -24.61 -8.35
C SER A 72 -24.67 -25.87 -7.50
N SER A 73 -24.21 -27.04 -7.98
CA SER A 73 -24.28 -28.29 -7.21
C SER A 73 -23.42 -28.23 -5.95
N LEU A 74 -22.17 -27.78 -6.07
CA LEU A 74 -21.24 -27.64 -4.94
C LEU A 74 -21.76 -26.66 -3.88
N LEU A 75 -22.39 -25.55 -4.28
CA LEU A 75 -22.97 -24.60 -3.33
C LEU A 75 -24.13 -25.20 -2.54
N LYS A 76 -24.96 -26.05 -3.16
CA LYS A 76 -26.05 -26.75 -2.46
C LYS A 76 -25.52 -27.78 -1.46
N GLU A 77 -24.49 -28.54 -1.84
CA GLU A 77 -23.82 -29.48 -0.95
C GLU A 77 -23.18 -28.76 0.25
N PHE A 78 -22.50 -27.64 -0.01
CA PHE A 78 -21.89 -26.81 1.04
C PHE A 78 -22.92 -26.22 2.00
N GLU A 79 -24.07 -25.75 1.48
CA GLU A 79 -25.18 -25.25 2.30
C GLU A 79 -25.80 -26.34 3.19
N ALA A 80 -25.92 -27.57 2.67
CA ALA A 80 -26.49 -28.71 3.38
C ALA A 80 -25.53 -29.36 4.41
N GLY A 81 -24.22 -29.22 4.22
CA GLY A 81 -23.18 -29.86 5.05
C GLY A 81 -22.40 -28.90 5.97
N VAL A 82 -21.09 -28.79 5.72
CA VAL A 82 -20.05 -28.21 6.60
C VAL A 82 -20.21 -26.70 6.87
N GLY A 83 -20.98 -25.97 6.05
CA GLY A 83 -21.11 -24.51 6.14
C GLY A 83 -21.75 -23.99 7.44
N PHE A 84 -22.45 -24.83 8.21
CA PHE A 84 -23.18 -24.42 9.42
C PHE A 84 -22.30 -24.32 10.67
N THR A 85 -21.22 -25.10 10.76
CA THR A 85 -20.40 -25.26 11.98
C THR A 85 -19.52 -24.05 12.32
N GLY A 86 -19.08 -23.27 11.32
CA GLY A 86 -18.14 -22.16 11.53
C GLY A 86 -18.71 -20.89 12.20
N LYS A 87 -20.05 -20.70 12.19
CA LYS A 87 -20.66 -19.42 12.62
C LYS A 87 -20.62 -19.14 14.12
N LYS A 88 -20.56 -20.18 14.96
CA LYS A 88 -20.55 -20.00 16.43
C LYS A 88 -19.20 -19.50 16.94
N GLU A 89 -18.11 -19.91 16.31
CA GLU A 89 -16.75 -19.55 16.75
C GLU A 89 -16.37 -18.11 16.36
N LEU A 90 -16.87 -17.60 15.22
CA LEU A 90 -16.59 -16.23 14.77
C LEU A 90 -17.10 -15.14 15.72
N LYS A 91 -18.14 -15.41 16.52
CA LYS A 91 -18.74 -14.40 17.42
C LYS A 91 -17.93 -14.10 18.69
N LYS A 92 -16.83 -14.84 18.94
CA LYS A 92 -15.99 -14.65 20.14
C LYS A 92 -14.94 -13.55 19.96
N HIS A 93 -14.73 -13.06 18.75
CA HIS A 93 -13.73 -12.05 18.41
C HIS A 93 -14.35 -10.65 18.29
N LEU A 94 -13.61 -9.61 18.69
CA LEU A 94 -14.04 -8.21 18.54
C LEU A 94 -14.23 -7.84 17.06
N ASN A 95 -13.31 -8.29 16.21
CA ASN A 95 -13.44 -8.39 14.77
C ASN A 95 -12.96 -9.78 14.35
N TRP A 96 -13.87 -10.58 13.78
CA TRP A 96 -13.58 -11.99 13.45
C TRP A 96 -12.71 -12.17 12.21
N LEU A 97 -12.55 -11.13 11.38
CA LEU A 97 -11.80 -11.18 10.14
C LEU A 97 -10.40 -10.58 10.27
N GLU A 98 -10.15 -9.74 11.26
CA GLU A 98 -8.91 -8.97 11.42
C GLU A 98 -7.63 -9.80 11.23
N ASP A 99 -7.46 -10.85 12.04
CA ASP A 99 -6.26 -11.70 11.99
C ASP A 99 -6.18 -12.48 10.67
N TRP A 100 -7.30 -13.01 10.18
CA TRP A 100 -7.33 -13.78 8.94
C TRP A 100 -7.01 -12.92 7.73
N TRP A 101 -7.57 -11.72 7.64
CA TRP A 101 -7.29 -10.78 6.56
C TRP A 101 -5.84 -10.31 6.60
N LEU A 102 -5.34 -9.92 7.77
CA LEU A 102 -3.95 -9.48 7.91
C LEU A 102 -2.96 -10.57 7.47
N ASN A 103 -3.19 -11.80 7.91
CA ASN A 103 -2.34 -12.93 7.55
C ASN A 103 -2.42 -13.25 6.06
N THR A 104 -3.62 -13.56 5.56
CA THR A 104 -3.79 -14.06 4.18
C THR A 104 -3.49 -13.01 3.12
N ALA A 105 -3.89 -11.75 3.34
CA ALA A 105 -3.68 -10.68 2.36
C ALA A 105 -2.25 -10.13 2.36
N TYR A 106 -1.51 -10.25 3.47
CA TYR A 106 -0.20 -9.58 3.60
C TYR A 106 0.91 -10.45 4.21
N LEU A 107 0.72 -11.04 5.39
CA LEU A 107 1.84 -11.68 6.11
C LEU A 107 2.25 -13.04 5.51
N GLU A 108 1.30 -13.77 4.96
CA GLU A 108 1.51 -15.05 4.27
C GLU A 108 1.88 -14.85 2.80
N TYR A 109 1.65 -13.67 2.23
CA TYR A 109 2.01 -13.34 0.84
C TYR A 109 3.53 -13.31 0.68
N ARG A 110 4.07 -14.12 -0.25
CA ARG A 110 5.52 -14.38 -0.35
C ARG A 110 6.24 -13.57 -1.44
N ASP A 111 5.51 -12.99 -2.39
CA ASP A 111 6.15 -12.15 -3.39
C ASP A 111 6.76 -10.89 -2.76
N PRO A 112 7.76 -10.28 -3.41
CA PRO A 112 8.34 -9.02 -2.97
C PRO A 112 7.28 -7.97 -2.61
N VAL A 113 7.48 -7.23 -1.53
CA VAL A 113 6.58 -6.10 -1.22
C VAL A 113 6.72 -4.96 -2.23
N THR A 114 7.82 -4.94 -2.98
CA THR A 114 8.11 -4.01 -4.08
C THR A 114 7.26 -4.34 -5.29
N VAL A 115 6.50 -3.36 -5.79
CA VAL A 115 5.49 -3.48 -6.87
C VAL A 115 4.24 -4.28 -6.47
N TYR A 116 4.36 -5.45 -5.85
CA TYR A 116 3.22 -6.36 -5.64
C TYR A 116 2.31 -6.01 -4.46
N SER A 117 2.81 -5.27 -3.46
CA SER A 117 2.05 -5.00 -2.23
C SER A 117 2.06 -3.54 -1.80
N SER A 118 3.23 -2.89 -1.80
CA SER A 118 3.37 -1.54 -1.24
C SER A 118 3.07 -0.46 -2.28
N PRO A 119 2.02 0.35 -2.11
CA PRO A 119 1.72 1.46 -3.00
C PRO A 119 2.76 2.58 -2.90
N GLY A 120 2.94 3.30 -4.01
CA GLY A 120 3.72 4.54 -4.10
C GLY A 120 2.83 5.72 -4.47
N LEU A 121 3.08 6.87 -3.86
CA LEU A 121 2.37 8.12 -4.09
C LEU A 121 3.36 9.18 -4.55
N VAL A 122 3.10 9.73 -5.74
CA VAL A 122 3.86 10.85 -6.32
C VAL A 122 3.07 12.14 -6.10
N PHE A 123 3.69 13.11 -5.44
CA PHE A 123 3.08 14.42 -5.22
C PHE A 123 3.53 15.44 -6.27
N PRO A 124 2.94 16.65 -6.31
CA PRO A 124 3.32 17.68 -7.28
C PRO A 124 4.82 17.96 -7.29
N PHE A 125 5.32 18.18 -8.50
CA PHE A 125 6.73 18.43 -8.70
C PHE A 125 7.12 19.82 -8.17
N GLN A 126 8.25 19.83 -7.48
CA GLN A 126 8.97 20.98 -6.98
C GLN A 126 10.32 21.03 -7.66
N LYS A 127 10.67 22.19 -8.22
CA LYS A 127 11.97 22.38 -8.86
C LYS A 127 12.98 22.84 -7.81
N PHE A 128 13.90 21.95 -7.46
CA PHE A 128 15.04 22.28 -6.61
C PHE A 128 16.17 22.84 -7.48
N ASN A 129 16.65 24.05 -7.16
CA ASN A 129 17.76 24.67 -7.91
C ASN A 129 19.11 24.32 -7.28
N SER A 130 19.12 23.86 -6.04
CA SER A 130 20.30 23.44 -5.29
C SER A 130 20.01 22.24 -4.39
N GLN A 131 21.08 21.55 -3.96
CA GLN A 131 20.98 20.50 -2.94
C GLN A 131 20.40 21.04 -1.62
N GLN A 132 20.68 22.31 -1.30
CA GLN A 132 20.12 22.99 -0.15
C GLN A 132 18.59 23.09 -0.22
N ASP A 133 18.01 23.30 -1.41
CA ASP A 133 16.56 23.35 -1.59
C ASP A 133 15.92 21.98 -1.32
N GLN A 134 16.56 20.91 -1.80
CA GLN A 134 16.15 19.53 -1.51
C GLN A 134 16.19 19.25 0.00
N LEU A 135 17.25 19.68 0.69
CA LEU A 135 17.38 19.51 2.15
C LEU A 135 16.33 20.29 2.93
N LYS A 136 16.03 21.54 2.55
CA LYS A 136 14.95 22.33 3.16
C LYS A 136 13.60 21.63 2.98
N TYR A 137 13.32 21.11 1.79
CA TYR A 137 12.10 20.37 1.51
C TYR A 137 12.00 19.09 2.35
N ALA A 138 13.11 18.35 2.47
CA ALA A 138 13.21 17.18 3.33
C ALA A 138 13.00 17.53 4.81
N ALA A 139 13.59 18.63 5.30
CA ALA A 139 13.43 19.10 6.67
C ALA A 139 11.98 19.46 6.97
N LYS A 140 11.30 20.17 6.06
CA LYS A 140 9.85 20.47 6.18
C LYS A 140 9.00 19.20 6.20
N THR A 141 9.39 18.18 5.44
CA THR A 141 8.71 16.88 5.47
C THR A 141 8.83 16.21 6.84
N ILE A 142 10.02 16.24 7.46
CA ILE A 142 10.23 15.72 8.82
C ILE A 142 9.41 16.50 9.84
N LEU A 143 9.43 17.83 9.78
CA LEU A 143 8.64 18.70 10.68
C LEU A 143 7.14 18.41 10.56
N ALA A 144 6.63 18.29 9.34
CA ALA A 144 5.24 17.95 9.08
C ALA A 144 4.86 16.58 9.65
N ALA A 145 5.73 15.57 9.50
CA ALA A 145 5.52 14.24 10.06
C ALA A 145 5.53 14.24 11.59
N LEU A 146 6.42 15.01 12.22
CA LEU A 146 6.46 15.19 13.67
C LEU A 146 5.22 15.90 14.19
N GLU A 147 4.72 16.92 13.48
CA GLU A 147 3.49 17.60 13.85
C GLU A 147 2.27 16.67 13.74
N TYR A 148 2.18 15.92 12.65
CA TYR A 148 1.13 14.92 12.48
C TYR A 148 1.19 13.83 13.56
N LYS A 149 2.40 13.34 13.89
CA LYS A 149 2.62 12.39 15.00
C LYS A 149 2.17 12.98 16.33
N SER A 150 2.43 14.26 16.59
CA SER A 150 1.96 14.94 17.80
C SER A 150 0.43 15.02 17.88
N LEU A 151 -0.25 15.20 16.75
CA LEU A 151 -1.72 15.11 16.69
C LEU A 151 -2.17 13.69 17.04
N ILE A 152 -1.57 12.67 16.42
CA ILE A 152 -1.87 11.27 16.75
C ILE A 152 -1.69 11.03 18.24
N ASP A 153 -0.53 11.34 18.83
CA ASP A 153 -0.23 11.09 20.23
C ASP A 153 -1.23 11.78 21.18
N LYS A 154 -1.63 13.03 20.84
CA LYS A 154 -2.64 13.79 21.60
C LYS A 154 -4.03 13.14 21.56
N TYR A 155 -4.43 12.59 20.42
CA TYR A 155 -5.77 12.01 20.24
C TYR A 155 -5.84 10.49 20.50
N SER A 156 -4.72 9.77 20.48
CA SER A 156 -4.66 8.30 20.57
C SER A 156 -4.43 7.74 21.97
N MET A 157 -4.07 8.57 22.97
CA MET A 157 -3.77 8.12 24.35
C MET A 157 -2.86 6.87 24.41
N LEU A 158 -1.84 6.76 23.54
CA LEU A 158 -0.86 5.67 23.61
C LEU A 158 0.58 6.16 23.77
N MET A 159 1.14 5.69 24.88
CA MET A 159 2.48 5.85 25.41
C MET A 159 3.46 4.87 24.76
N TYR A 160 4.04 5.19 23.61
CA TYR A 160 5.31 4.59 23.19
C TYR A 160 6.16 5.61 22.45
N GLY A 161 7.21 6.06 23.14
CA GLY A 161 8.19 7.03 22.66
C GLY A 161 8.68 7.89 23.83
N GLU A 162 9.97 8.21 23.86
CA GLU A 162 10.46 9.26 24.75
C GLU A 162 9.70 10.56 24.43
N VAL A 163 9.26 11.27 25.47
CA VAL A 163 8.67 12.60 25.31
C VAL A 163 9.73 13.47 24.63
N ILE A 164 9.45 13.94 23.41
CA ILE A 164 10.34 14.85 22.69
C ILE A 164 10.30 16.20 23.43
N THR A 165 11.19 16.37 24.40
CA THR A 165 11.27 17.58 25.25
C THR A 165 11.92 18.76 24.51
N LYS A 166 12.64 18.50 23.41
CA LYS A 166 13.27 19.51 22.56
C LYS A 166 13.01 19.21 21.09
N ARG A 167 12.13 20.00 20.46
CA ARG A 167 11.91 19.93 19.01
C ARG A 167 13.05 20.62 18.27
N LEU A 168 13.56 19.97 17.24
CA LEU A 168 14.50 20.59 16.30
C LEU A 168 13.74 21.57 15.40
N ASN A 169 14.36 22.70 15.08
CA ASN A 169 13.85 23.62 14.06
C ASN A 169 14.32 23.22 12.65
N GLU A 170 13.79 23.87 11.62
CA GLU A 170 14.12 23.58 10.21
C GLU A 170 15.64 23.61 9.95
N ASN A 171 16.34 24.64 10.42
CA ASN A 171 17.78 24.80 10.20
C ASN A 171 18.59 23.68 10.86
N GLN A 172 18.24 23.31 12.09
CA GLN A 172 18.91 22.21 12.80
C GLN A 172 18.73 20.87 12.08
N ILE A 173 17.55 20.63 11.49
CA ILE A 173 17.30 19.43 10.69
C ILE A 173 18.09 19.49 9.39
N VAL A 174 18.13 20.63 8.71
CA VAL A 174 18.92 20.81 7.48
C VAL A 174 20.41 20.57 7.74
N GLU A 175 20.97 21.12 8.82
CA GLU A 175 22.37 20.89 9.22
C GLU A 175 22.64 19.41 9.50
N ALA A 176 21.72 18.73 10.19
CA ALA A 176 21.82 17.30 10.45
C ALA A 176 21.78 16.47 9.16
N LEU A 177 20.88 16.82 8.22
CA LEU A 177 20.80 16.15 6.92
C LEU A 177 22.04 16.40 6.06
N GLN A 178 22.59 17.62 6.08
CA GLN A 178 23.84 17.93 5.37
C GLN A 178 24.98 17.08 5.91
N LYS A 179 25.12 16.99 7.24
CA LYS A 179 26.12 16.12 7.88
C LYS A 179 25.96 14.66 7.47
N VAL A 180 24.73 14.15 7.37
CA VAL A 180 24.47 12.79 6.89
C VAL A 180 24.93 12.62 5.45
N MET A 181 24.62 13.58 4.57
CA MET A 181 25.07 13.53 3.17
C MET A 181 26.61 13.53 3.08
N ASP A 182 27.28 14.42 3.80
CA ASP A 182 28.75 14.53 3.81
C ASP A 182 29.40 13.22 4.29
N GLN A 183 28.85 12.60 5.34
CA GLN A 183 29.32 11.32 5.86
C GLN A 183 29.04 10.12 4.93
N SER A 184 28.12 10.28 3.99
CA SER A 184 27.72 9.26 3.02
C SER A 184 28.27 9.49 1.61
N ALA A 185 29.13 10.52 1.44
CA ALA A 185 29.68 10.90 0.14
C ALA A 185 30.55 9.80 -0.49
N GLU A 186 31.19 8.97 0.34
CA GLU A 186 31.93 7.78 -0.09
C GLU A 186 31.07 6.52 0.07
N ILE A 187 30.91 5.76 -1.02
CA ILE A 187 30.21 4.47 -1.01
C ILE A 187 31.10 3.46 -0.26
N THR A 188 30.87 3.35 1.05
CA THR A 188 31.69 2.52 1.94
C THR A 188 31.03 1.19 2.31
N SER A 189 29.73 1.01 2.04
CA SER A 189 28.98 -0.19 2.43
C SER A 189 28.25 -0.83 1.26
N ASP A 190 28.23 -2.17 1.26
CA ASP A 190 27.32 -2.95 0.43
C ASP A 190 25.88 -2.43 0.59
N CYS A 191 25.13 -2.37 -0.50
CA CYS A 191 23.77 -1.84 -0.59
C CYS A 191 22.73 -2.70 0.16
N VAL A 192 22.88 -2.90 1.47
CA VAL A 192 22.10 -3.87 2.28
C VAL A 192 20.59 -3.64 2.18
N GLY A 193 20.15 -2.39 2.00
CA GLY A 193 18.74 -2.04 1.85
C GLY A 193 18.05 -2.75 0.67
N VAL A 194 18.78 -3.07 -0.40
CA VAL A 194 18.24 -3.78 -1.57
C VAL A 194 17.69 -5.16 -1.22
N LEU A 195 18.24 -5.82 -0.19
CA LEU A 195 17.78 -7.15 0.25
C LEU A 195 16.32 -7.13 0.70
N THR A 196 15.80 -5.98 1.14
CA THR A 196 14.39 -5.83 1.52
C THR A 196 13.42 -5.87 0.33
N SER A 197 13.92 -5.77 -0.91
CA SER A 197 13.13 -5.88 -2.14
C SER A 197 12.97 -7.30 -2.64
N GLU A 198 13.58 -8.28 -1.99
CA GLU A 198 13.51 -9.67 -2.42
C GLU A 198 12.20 -10.35 -2.03
N ASN A 199 11.98 -11.53 -2.62
CA ASN A 199 10.99 -12.50 -2.18
C ASN A 199 11.10 -12.69 -0.66
N ARG A 200 9.95 -12.81 0.01
CA ARG A 200 9.88 -12.79 1.47
C ARG A 200 10.61 -13.96 2.13
N ASP A 201 10.74 -15.10 1.47
CA ASP A 201 11.51 -16.25 1.98
C ASP A 201 13.02 -16.01 1.89
N ASN A 202 13.47 -15.45 0.76
CA ASN A 202 14.87 -15.09 0.57
C ASN A 202 15.28 -13.98 1.53
N TRP A 203 14.44 -12.95 1.65
CA TRP A 203 14.68 -11.86 2.59
C TRP A 203 14.67 -12.35 4.04
N ALA A 204 13.75 -13.23 4.44
CA ALA A 204 13.75 -13.79 5.79
C ALA A 204 15.05 -14.52 6.14
N LYS A 205 15.58 -15.33 5.20
CA LYS A 205 16.89 -15.99 5.37
C LYS A 205 18.03 -14.98 5.45
N ALA A 206 18.05 -13.98 4.56
CA ALA A 206 19.08 -12.93 4.58
C ALA A 206 19.03 -12.09 5.86
N TYR A 207 17.84 -11.75 6.35
CA TYR A 207 17.62 -11.04 7.62
C TYR A 207 18.19 -11.83 8.81
N GLN A 208 17.94 -13.14 8.87
CA GLN A 208 18.51 -14.00 9.90
C GLN A 208 20.05 -14.00 9.88
N LEU A 209 20.66 -13.98 8.69
CA LEU A 209 22.12 -13.88 8.55
C LEU A 209 22.64 -12.51 8.99
N LEU A 210 21.96 -11.42 8.61
CA LEU A 210 22.30 -10.06 9.06
C LEU A 210 22.25 -9.95 10.58
N CYS A 211 21.26 -10.58 11.21
CA CYS A 211 21.08 -10.60 12.66
C CYS A 211 22.16 -11.38 13.41
N LYS A 212 23.12 -12.07 12.77
CA LYS A 212 24.23 -12.73 13.49
C LYS A 212 25.24 -11.72 14.05
N GLU A 213 25.34 -10.54 13.46
CA GLU A 213 26.26 -9.48 13.86
C GLU A 213 25.59 -8.46 14.79
N SER A 214 26.20 -8.15 15.93
CA SER A 214 25.62 -7.26 16.95
C SER A 214 25.39 -5.82 16.44
N VAL A 215 26.32 -5.30 15.63
CA VAL A 215 26.21 -3.98 14.99
C VAL A 215 25.03 -3.93 14.02
N ASN A 216 24.80 -5.03 13.30
CA ASN A 216 23.66 -5.13 12.39
C ASN A 216 22.35 -5.19 13.16
N GLN A 217 22.25 -5.98 14.23
CA GLN A 217 21.07 -6.00 15.10
C GLN A 217 20.73 -4.62 15.66
N SER A 218 21.73 -3.84 16.09
CA SER A 218 21.49 -2.47 16.55
C SER A 218 20.96 -1.59 15.42
N SER A 219 21.61 -1.62 14.26
CA SER A 219 21.21 -0.83 13.10
C SER A 219 19.80 -1.19 12.60
N LEU A 220 19.45 -2.48 12.58
CA LEU A 220 18.11 -2.97 12.22
C LEU A 220 17.06 -2.46 13.22
N ARG A 221 17.34 -2.53 14.52
CA ARG A 221 16.44 -2.00 15.56
C ARG A 221 16.20 -0.49 15.41
N ASP A 222 17.24 0.28 15.07
CA ASP A 222 17.10 1.72 14.83
C ASP A 222 16.17 1.99 13.63
N VAL A 223 16.32 1.23 12.54
CA VAL A 223 15.45 1.34 11.36
C VAL A 223 14.01 0.90 11.68
N GLU A 224 13.82 -0.18 12.43
CA GLU A 224 12.51 -0.69 12.82
C GLU A 224 11.76 0.31 13.73
N ARG A 225 12.46 0.92 14.70
CA ARG A 225 11.90 1.85 15.69
C ARG A 225 11.76 3.29 15.20
N SER A 226 12.43 3.68 14.11
CA SER A 226 12.34 5.05 13.59
C SER A 226 10.89 5.47 13.27
N LEU A 227 10.60 6.77 13.28
CA LEU A 227 9.26 7.26 12.90
C LEU A 227 8.98 7.03 11.41
N LEU A 228 9.97 7.34 10.57
CA LEU A 228 9.95 7.19 9.11
C LEU A 228 11.37 6.99 8.61
N VAL A 229 11.51 6.57 7.35
CA VAL A 229 12.80 6.56 6.64
C VAL A 229 12.76 7.63 5.54
N LEU A 230 13.75 8.51 5.52
CA LEU A 230 13.94 9.52 4.50
C LEU A 230 15.06 9.10 3.56
N CYS A 231 14.77 9.00 2.27
CA CYS A 231 15.69 8.59 1.22
C CYS A 231 16.14 9.83 0.44
N LEU A 232 17.34 10.33 0.71
CA LEU A 232 17.94 11.44 -0.03
C LEU A 232 18.46 10.93 -1.37
N ASP A 233 17.56 10.85 -2.34
CA ASP A 233 17.81 10.24 -3.64
C ASP A 233 18.64 11.11 -4.57
N LYS A 234 19.41 10.45 -5.45
CA LYS A 234 20.10 11.08 -6.57
C LYS A 234 19.08 11.60 -7.59
N SER A 235 19.48 12.62 -8.35
CA SER A 235 18.65 13.19 -9.41
C SER A 235 18.28 12.14 -10.46
N ALA A 236 16.99 11.98 -10.71
CA ALA A 236 16.43 11.04 -11.69
C ALA A 236 16.21 11.66 -13.07
N GLY A 237 16.66 12.89 -13.33
CA GLY A 237 16.47 13.54 -14.63
C GLY A 237 15.01 13.88 -14.98
N LEU A 238 14.13 14.01 -13.98
CA LEU A 238 12.67 14.28 -14.16
C LEU A 238 12.36 15.49 -15.04
N TRP A 239 13.21 16.53 -15.01
CA TRP A 239 13.03 17.74 -15.81
C TRP A 239 13.57 17.61 -17.25
N ARG A 240 14.17 16.48 -17.61
CA ARG A 240 14.60 16.14 -18.98
C ARG A 240 13.52 15.39 -19.77
N CYS A 241 12.46 14.93 -19.10
CA CYS A 241 11.33 14.28 -19.78
C CYS A 241 10.64 15.28 -20.72
N SER A 242 10.21 14.78 -21.88
CA SER A 242 9.59 15.60 -22.92
C SER A 242 8.14 15.95 -22.57
N THR A 243 7.46 15.06 -21.84
CA THR A 243 6.06 15.22 -21.44
C THR A 243 5.89 15.14 -19.92
N VAL A 244 4.76 15.67 -19.44
CA VAL A 244 4.36 15.58 -18.03
C VAL A 244 4.09 14.11 -17.65
N ASP A 245 3.47 13.33 -18.54
CA ASP A 245 3.16 11.92 -18.30
C ASP A 245 4.42 11.05 -18.18
N GLU A 246 5.43 11.30 -19.02
CA GLU A 246 6.75 10.66 -18.90
C GLU A 246 7.40 10.98 -17.54
N ARG A 247 7.30 12.23 -17.09
CA ARG A 247 7.84 12.66 -15.80
C ARG A 247 7.15 11.92 -14.64
N PHE A 248 5.83 11.80 -14.67
CA PHE A 248 5.09 11.05 -13.65
C PHE A 248 5.40 9.57 -13.67
N THR A 249 5.51 8.96 -14.86
CA THR A 249 5.86 7.55 -15.01
C THR A 249 7.24 7.27 -14.39
N LEU A 250 8.22 8.12 -14.68
CA LEU A 250 9.56 8.01 -14.10
C LEU A 250 9.54 8.22 -12.58
N ALA A 251 8.84 9.25 -12.09
CA ALA A 251 8.70 9.49 -10.66
C ALA A 251 8.02 8.33 -9.93
N ALA A 252 6.99 7.72 -10.53
CA ALA A 252 6.29 6.57 -9.99
C ALA A 252 7.22 5.35 -9.89
N ALA A 253 8.01 5.06 -10.93
CA ALA A 253 9.00 3.99 -10.90
C ALA A 253 10.04 4.17 -9.77
N HIS A 254 10.57 5.38 -9.60
CA HIS A 254 11.49 5.67 -8.49
C HIS A 254 10.82 5.59 -7.11
N THR A 255 9.54 5.97 -7.00
CA THR A 255 8.79 5.89 -5.75
C THR A 255 8.47 4.45 -5.37
N ILE A 256 8.07 3.63 -6.34
CA ILE A 256 7.64 2.24 -6.13
C ILE A 256 8.84 1.31 -5.97
N HIS A 257 9.93 1.50 -6.70
CA HIS A 257 11.03 0.53 -6.67
C HIS A 257 12.42 1.15 -6.83
N GLY A 258 12.53 2.48 -6.79
CA GLY A 258 13.81 3.19 -6.91
C GLY A 258 14.48 3.09 -8.29
N ALA A 259 13.76 2.61 -9.31
CA ALA A 259 14.25 2.43 -10.68
C ALA A 259 15.48 1.50 -10.81
N GLY A 260 15.62 0.51 -9.93
CA GLY A 260 16.68 -0.50 -10.01
C GLY A 260 17.91 -0.19 -9.13
N ALA A 261 18.82 -1.16 -9.02
CA ALA A 261 19.95 -1.11 -8.10
C ALA A 261 20.99 -0.05 -8.45
N ASP A 262 21.20 0.20 -9.76
CA ASP A 262 22.14 1.22 -10.25
C ASP A 262 21.61 2.66 -10.06
N ASN A 263 20.32 2.80 -9.75
CA ASN A 263 19.67 4.07 -9.47
C ASN A 263 19.47 4.24 -7.94
N ASN A 264 18.22 4.34 -7.49
CA ASN A 264 17.88 4.58 -6.09
C ASN A 264 17.25 3.35 -5.42
N GLY A 265 17.15 2.20 -6.10
CA GLY A 265 16.52 0.98 -5.56
C GLY A 265 17.22 0.42 -4.32
N ALA A 266 18.54 0.63 -4.23
CA ALA A 266 19.34 0.30 -3.05
C ALA A 266 19.20 1.31 -1.89
N ASN A 267 18.76 2.54 -2.17
CA ASN A 267 18.60 3.62 -1.19
C ASN A 267 17.21 3.54 -0.51
N ARG A 268 16.83 2.34 -0.07
CA ARG A 268 15.48 2.02 0.42
C ARG A 268 15.55 1.04 1.59
N TRP A 269 14.46 1.02 2.37
CA TRP A 269 14.19 -0.05 3.33
C TRP A 269 12.72 -0.46 3.23
N PHE A 270 12.42 -1.40 2.33
CA PHE A 270 11.05 -1.71 1.89
C PHE A 270 10.13 -2.27 3.00
N ASP A 271 10.67 -2.72 4.12
CA ASP A 271 9.88 -3.11 5.29
C ASP A 271 9.36 -1.95 6.12
N LYS A 272 9.89 -0.74 5.94
CA LYS A 272 9.44 0.43 6.68
C LYS A 272 8.07 0.89 6.21
N THR A 273 7.16 1.10 7.16
CA THR A 273 5.78 1.53 6.91
C THR A 273 5.69 2.82 6.13
N ILE A 274 6.52 3.82 6.42
CA ILE A 274 6.52 5.11 5.71
C ILE A 274 7.94 5.41 5.27
N GLN A 275 8.11 5.58 3.96
CA GLN A 275 9.35 6.03 3.33
C GLN A 275 9.07 7.28 2.50
N SER A 276 9.90 8.30 2.67
CA SER A 276 9.83 9.54 1.89
C SER A 276 11.08 9.71 1.03
N ALA A 277 10.94 10.01 -0.26
CA ALA A 277 12.06 10.20 -1.18
C ALA A 277 11.96 11.54 -1.93
N PRO A 278 12.39 12.68 -1.34
CA PRO A 278 12.29 13.98 -1.99
C PRO A 278 13.33 14.14 -3.11
N MET A 279 13.00 13.74 -4.33
CA MET A 279 13.86 13.92 -5.53
C MET A 279 13.57 15.20 -6.31
N ALA A 280 12.29 15.48 -6.51
CA ALA A 280 11.73 16.70 -7.08
C ALA A 280 10.22 16.77 -6.80
N SER A 281 9.75 15.99 -5.84
CA SER A 281 8.39 15.93 -5.34
C SER A 281 8.49 15.21 -4.00
N LEU A 282 7.54 15.43 -3.10
CA LEU A 282 7.35 14.43 -2.06
C LEU A 282 7.01 13.12 -2.79
N ALA A 283 7.65 12.04 -2.40
CA ALA A 283 7.31 10.70 -2.85
C ALA A 283 7.14 9.87 -1.59
N LEU A 284 5.94 9.36 -1.35
CA LEU A 284 5.67 8.53 -0.18
C LEU A 284 5.36 7.11 -0.62
N ARG A 285 6.10 6.17 -0.04
CA ARG A 285 5.82 4.75 -0.18
C ARG A 285 5.37 4.22 1.16
N MET A 286 4.32 3.40 1.12
CA MET A 286 3.80 2.75 2.32
C MET A 286 3.77 1.24 2.18
N LYS A 287 4.23 0.54 3.22
CA LYS A 287 3.91 -0.89 3.37
C LYS A 287 2.43 -1.04 3.69
N HIS A 288 1.71 -1.89 2.96
CA HIS A 288 0.25 -1.93 3.01
C HIS A 288 -0.32 -2.66 4.24
N SER A 289 0.45 -3.53 4.89
CA SER A 289 -0.05 -4.32 6.02
C SER A 289 -0.58 -3.49 7.20
N PRO A 290 -0.02 -2.32 7.59
CA PRO A 290 -0.49 -1.59 8.76
C PRO A 290 -1.71 -0.69 8.52
N ALA A 291 -1.97 -0.26 7.28
CA ALA A 291 -3.02 0.73 7.00
C ALA A 291 -3.58 0.63 5.57
N GLU A 292 -4.82 1.07 5.41
CA GLU A 292 -5.48 1.24 4.11
C GLU A 292 -5.18 2.62 3.49
N GLY A 293 -5.63 2.85 2.25
CA GLY A 293 -5.39 4.11 1.53
C GLY A 293 -5.95 5.35 2.23
N GLN A 294 -7.06 5.26 2.97
CA GLN A 294 -7.73 6.43 3.56
C GLN A 294 -6.90 7.13 4.67
N PRO A 295 -6.39 6.43 5.71
CA PRO A 295 -5.46 7.04 6.66
C PRO A 295 -4.25 7.69 6.00
N ILE A 296 -3.74 7.07 4.93
CA ILE A 296 -2.60 7.60 4.17
C ILE A 296 -2.97 8.85 3.41
N ALA A 297 -4.14 8.89 2.76
CA ALA A 297 -4.63 10.10 2.10
C ALA A 297 -4.69 11.27 3.10
N VAL A 298 -5.20 11.05 4.31
CA VAL A 298 -5.26 12.07 5.37
C VAL A 298 -3.87 12.54 5.81
N LEU A 299 -2.95 11.60 6.05
CA LEU A 299 -1.55 11.93 6.35
C LEU A 299 -0.94 12.77 5.22
N THR A 300 -1.09 12.33 3.98
CA THR A 300 -0.45 12.98 2.83
C THR A 300 -1.02 14.37 2.57
N ASP A 301 -2.32 14.57 2.70
CA ASP A 301 -2.97 15.89 2.62
C ASP A 301 -2.43 16.84 3.69
N PHE A 302 -2.26 16.35 4.92
CA PHE A 302 -1.63 17.14 6.00
C PHE A 302 -0.19 17.53 5.66
N LEU A 303 0.63 16.57 5.22
CA LEU A 303 2.04 16.81 4.87
C LEU A 303 2.16 17.83 3.72
N ILE A 304 1.38 17.65 2.65
CA ILE A 304 1.35 18.56 1.49
C ILE A 304 0.97 19.96 1.95
N LYS A 305 -0.13 20.12 2.70
CA LYS A 305 -0.58 21.43 3.18
C LYS A 305 0.46 22.11 4.05
N TYR A 306 1.13 21.36 4.92
CA TYR A 306 2.19 21.88 5.77
C TYR A 306 3.39 22.37 4.95
N ILE A 307 3.83 21.56 3.97
CA ILE A 307 5.02 21.85 3.16
C ILE A 307 4.74 22.95 2.12
N LEU A 308 3.54 22.95 1.53
CA LEU A 308 3.13 23.72 0.36
C LEU A 308 2.12 24.82 0.69
N ALA A 309 2.04 25.27 1.95
CA ALA A 309 1.24 26.43 2.36
C ALA A 309 1.55 27.73 1.57
N ALA A 310 2.52 27.71 0.65
CA ALA A 310 2.63 28.65 -0.45
C ALA A 310 2.41 27.92 -1.80
N ASN A 311 1.24 28.15 -2.41
CA ASN A 311 0.86 27.84 -3.80
C ASN A 311 1.04 26.40 -4.28
N LEU A 312 -0.05 25.65 -4.34
CA LEU A 312 -0.11 24.37 -5.04
C LEU A 312 -1.07 24.44 -6.22
N ASP A 313 -0.53 24.24 -7.42
CA ASP A 313 -1.30 23.84 -8.60
C ASP A 313 -0.99 22.37 -8.88
N LEU A 314 -2.03 21.54 -8.87
CA LEU A 314 -1.95 20.08 -9.01
C LEU A 314 -2.29 19.71 -10.46
N ASP A 315 -1.29 19.26 -11.22
CA ASP A 315 -1.52 18.66 -12.54
C ASP A 315 -1.05 17.21 -12.49
N CYS A 316 -2.02 16.29 -12.41
CA CYS A 316 -1.85 14.86 -12.62
C CYS A 316 -2.31 14.53 -14.04
N PHE A 317 -2.17 13.29 -14.52
CA PHE A 317 -2.90 12.84 -15.71
C PHE A 317 -4.38 13.22 -15.55
N LYS A 318 -4.79 14.25 -16.30
CA LYS A 318 -6.05 14.94 -16.09
C LYS A 318 -6.93 14.57 -17.26
N TYR A 319 -7.88 13.68 -16.99
CA TYR A 319 -9.03 13.58 -17.86
C TYR A 319 -9.80 14.91 -17.76
N ASP A 320 -9.61 15.78 -18.74
CA ASP A 320 -10.04 17.18 -18.72
C ASP A 320 -11.40 17.42 -19.40
N ARG A 321 -11.91 16.42 -20.13
CA ARG A 321 -13.19 16.53 -20.85
C ARG A 321 -14.38 16.73 -19.92
N TYR A 322 -14.39 16.05 -18.77
CA TYR A 322 -15.41 16.19 -17.73
C TYR A 322 -14.96 15.59 -16.40
N GLY A 323 -15.66 15.93 -15.31
CA GLY A 323 -15.37 15.40 -13.97
C GLY A 323 -16.62 14.96 -13.21
N LYS A 324 -16.48 14.82 -11.88
CA LYS A 324 -17.55 14.33 -10.99
C LYS A 324 -18.89 15.07 -11.15
N ASN A 325 -18.84 16.37 -11.47
CA ASN A 325 -20.05 17.20 -11.60
C ASN A 325 -20.90 16.81 -12.81
N PHE A 326 -20.26 16.50 -13.95
CA PHE A 326 -20.96 15.98 -15.12
C PHE A 326 -21.56 14.60 -14.85
N ILE A 327 -20.79 13.68 -14.26
CA ILE A 327 -21.30 12.33 -13.96
C ILE A 327 -22.51 12.40 -13.02
N LYS A 328 -22.44 13.26 -12.00
CA LYS A 328 -23.56 13.52 -11.09
C LYS A 328 -24.76 14.15 -11.80
N SER A 329 -24.57 15.03 -12.79
CA SER A 329 -25.67 15.60 -13.57
C SER A 329 -26.43 14.55 -14.38
N GLN A 330 -25.75 13.46 -14.74
CA GLN A 330 -26.37 12.28 -15.36
C GLN A 330 -27.02 11.32 -14.35
N LYS A 331 -27.16 11.73 -13.07
CA LYS A 331 -27.70 10.91 -11.96
C LYS A 331 -26.95 9.59 -11.72
N MET A 332 -25.65 9.58 -12.02
CA MET A 332 -24.78 8.42 -11.80
C MET A 332 -23.79 8.67 -10.67
N SER A 333 -23.38 7.59 -9.99
CA SER A 333 -22.25 7.61 -9.07
C SER A 333 -20.94 7.73 -9.88
N PRO A 334 -20.06 8.72 -9.59
CA PRO A 334 -18.76 8.83 -10.23
C PRO A 334 -17.92 7.55 -10.16
N ASP A 335 -17.97 6.87 -9.02
CA ASP A 335 -17.21 5.65 -8.79
C ASP A 335 -17.72 4.50 -9.66
N SER A 336 -19.05 4.28 -9.68
CA SER A 336 -19.67 3.26 -10.51
C SER A 336 -19.50 3.53 -12.01
N TYR A 337 -19.52 4.81 -12.41
CA TYR A 337 -19.25 5.21 -13.80
C TYR A 337 -17.83 4.82 -14.23
N LEU A 338 -16.82 5.18 -13.42
CA LEU A 338 -15.42 4.84 -13.71
C LEU A 338 -15.18 3.33 -13.70
N GLN A 339 -15.79 2.59 -12.76
CA GLN A 339 -15.73 1.13 -12.75
C GLN A 339 -16.27 0.54 -14.05
N MET A 340 -17.37 1.07 -14.58
CA MET A 340 -17.95 0.60 -15.83
C MET A 340 -17.14 1.00 -17.06
N ALA A 341 -16.54 2.21 -17.04
CA ALA A 341 -15.62 2.63 -18.07
C ALA A 341 -14.38 1.71 -18.14
N MET A 342 -13.82 1.31 -16.99
CA MET A 342 -12.69 0.36 -16.94
C MET A 342 -13.08 -1.02 -17.46
N GLN A 343 -14.25 -1.54 -17.06
CA GLN A 343 -14.77 -2.81 -17.59
C GLN A 343 -15.00 -2.78 -19.10
N TYR A 344 -15.58 -1.69 -19.62
CA TYR A 344 -15.78 -1.51 -21.05
C TYR A 344 -14.46 -1.41 -21.82
N ALA A 345 -13.48 -0.67 -21.29
CA ALA A 345 -12.15 -0.56 -21.88
C ALA A 345 -11.47 -1.94 -21.95
N PHE A 346 -11.49 -2.70 -20.86
CA PHE A 346 -10.94 -4.06 -20.82
C PHE A 346 -11.63 -4.98 -21.84
N TYR A 347 -12.96 -5.01 -21.85
CA TYR A 347 -13.72 -5.84 -22.79
C TYR A 347 -13.47 -5.46 -24.26
N SER A 348 -13.33 -4.17 -24.54
CA SER A 348 -13.04 -3.67 -25.89
C SER A 348 -11.69 -4.16 -26.42
N LEU A 349 -10.71 -4.32 -25.53
CA LEU A 349 -9.36 -4.79 -25.86
C LEU A 349 -9.27 -6.32 -25.91
N HIS A 350 -9.88 -7.02 -24.95
CA HIS A 350 -9.65 -8.45 -24.73
C HIS A 350 -10.82 -9.35 -25.13
N ARG A 351 -11.98 -8.77 -25.45
CA ARG A 351 -13.21 -9.49 -25.86
C ARG A 351 -13.73 -10.51 -24.83
N HIS A 352 -13.35 -10.34 -23.57
CA HIS A 352 -13.94 -11.03 -22.42
C HIS A 352 -13.94 -10.09 -21.19
N LEU A 353 -14.70 -10.45 -20.16
CA LEU A 353 -14.77 -9.68 -18.92
C LEU A 353 -13.57 -9.99 -18.02
N ALA A 354 -13.18 -9.03 -17.18
CA ALA A 354 -12.18 -9.21 -16.13
C ALA A 354 -12.85 -9.37 -14.76
N HIS A 355 -12.38 -10.33 -13.95
CA HIS A 355 -12.67 -10.34 -12.52
C HIS A 355 -12.09 -9.06 -11.90
N THR A 356 -12.98 -8.20 -11.40
CA THR A 356 -12.57 -6.95 -10.73
C THR A 356 -13.14 -6.90 -9.32
N THR A 357 -12.37 -6.25 -8.46
CA THR A 357 -12.68 -6.08 -7.04
C THR A 357 -12.34 -4.65 -6.68
N ASN A 358 -13.27 -3.95 -6.03
CA ASN A 358 -13.01 -2.67 -5.40
C ASN A 358 -13.01 -2.85 -3.89
N LEU A 359 -12.07 -2.20 -3.21
CA LEU A 359 -12.00 -2.25 -1.76
C LEU A 359 -12.68 -1.01 -1.19
N ARG A 360 -13.69 -1.20 -0.32
CA ARG A 360 -14.28 -0.13 0.48
C ARG A 360 -13.83 -0.21 1.91
N GLY A 361 -13.56 0.94 2.51
CA GLY A 361 -13.26 1.06 3.93
C GLY A 361 -14.39 0.53 4.80
N ASP A 362 -14.02 -0.25 5.80
CA ASP A 362 -14.94 -0.91 6.72
C ASP A 362 -15.29 0.01 7.92
N PRO A 363 -16.58 0.34 8.16
CA PRO A 363 -17.00 1.18 9.28
C PRO A 363 -17.07 0.45 10.63
N TYR A 364 -16.73 -0.84 10.70
CA TYR A 364 -16.75 -1.64 11.93
C TYR A 364 -15.46 -1.49 12.74
N VAL A 365 -15.49 -1.91 14.01
CA VAL A 365 -14.30 -1.93 14.88
C VAL A 365 -13.17 -2.73 14.23
N CYS A 366 -11.95 -2.18 14.20
CA CYS A 366 -10.79 -2.74 13.50
C CYS A 366 -11.03 -3.03 12.01
N GLY A 367 -12.02 -2.36 11.40
CA GLY A 367 -12.36 -2.52 10.00
C GLY A 367 -11.20 -2.12 9.09
N ARG A 368 -10.93 -2.97 8.09
CA ARG A 368 -9.96 -2.72 7.02
C ARG A 368 -10.70 -2.39 5.73
N SER A 369 -10.86 -3.39 4.87
CA SER A 369 -11.52 -3.25 3.57
C SER A 369 -12.34 -4.50 3.23
N TYR A 370 -13.43 -4.34 2.48
CA TYR A 370 -14.12 -5.47 1.83
C TYR A 370 -14.17 -5.29 0.32
N GLY A 371 -14.08 -6.43 -0.39
CA GLY A 371 -14.27 -6.51 -1.82
C GLY A 371 -15.72 -6.31 -2.23
N ASP A 372 -15.99 -5.23 -2.96
CA ASP A 372 -17.17 -5.07 -3.80
C ASP A 372 -16.81 -5.52 -5.22
N HIS A 373 -17.46 -6.59 -5.67
CA HIS A 373 -17.45 -6.93 -7.08
C HIS A 373 -18.43 -6.02 -7.82
N PRO A 374 -18.00 -5.23 -8.82
CA PRO A 374 -18.91 -4.43 -9.60
C PRO A 374 -19.98 -5.35 -10.20
N ILE A 375 -21.24 -4.97 -10.02
CA ILE A 375 -22.39 -5.72 -10.49
C ILE A 375 -22.27 -5.85 -12.01
N VAL A 376 -21.92 -7.04 -12.49
CA VAL A 376 -22.05 -7.36 -13.90
C VAL A 376 -23.54 -7.36 -14.22
N PHE A 377 -23.90 -6.65 -15.30
CA PHE A 377 -25.28 -6.41 -15.72
C PHE A 377 -26.17 -7.66 -15.57
N PRO A 378 -27.40 -7.53 -15.05
CA PRO A 378 -28.43 -8.53 -15.30
C PRO A 378 -28.83 -8.42 -16.79
N GLY A 379 -28.20 -9.20 -17.67
CA GLY A 379 -28.55 -9.21 -19.09
C GLY A 379 -27.46 -9.55 -20.12
N VAL A 380 -26.28 -10.04 -19.71
CA VAL A 380 -25.21 -10.35 -20.68
C VAL A 380 -25.55 -11.54 -21.60
N SER A 381 -26.57 -12.34 -21.28
CA SER A 381 -27.11 -13.36 -22.22
C SER A 381 -27.91 -12.77 -23.40
N GLY A 382 -28.22 -11.47 -23.39
CA GLY A 382 -29.03 -10.81 -24.41
C GLY A 382 -28.35 -9.66 -25.17
N PHE A 383 -27.09 -9.34 -24.87
CA PHE A 383 -26.37 -8.22 -25.51
C PHE A 383 -25.87 -8.62 -26.91
N ARG A 384 -26.78 -8.78 -27.88
CA ARG A 384 -26.41 -8.81 -29.30
C ARG A 384 -25.90 -7.42 -29.68
N ALA A 385 -24.68 -7.37 -30.22
CA ALA A 385 -23.95 -6.17 -30.67
C ALA A 385 -24.65 -5.34 -31.77
N SER A 386 -25.92 -5.59 -32.07
CA SER A 386 -26.70 -4.88 -33.08
C SER A 386 -27.42 -3.62 -32.57
N HIS A 387 -27.35 -3.29 -31.28
CA HIS A 387 -28.12 -2.17 -30.69
C HIS A 387 -27.29 -0.95 -30.26
N VAL A 388 -25.97 -0.96 -30.45
CA VAL A 388 -25.15 0.25 -30.28
C VAL A 388 -25.10 0.96 -31.62
N ARG A 389 -26.06 1.87 -31.88
CA ARG A 389 -25.84 2.88 -32.92
C ARG A 389 -24.73 3.80 -32.44
N PRO A 390 -23.70 4.10 -33.25
CA PRO A 390 -22.74 5.12 -32.91
C PRO A 390 -23.48 6.45 -32.78
N LEU A 391 -23.51 7.02 -31.58
CA LEU A 391 -23.78 8.44 -31.43
C LEU A 391 -22.64 9.15 -32.16
N GLY A 392 -22.96 9.70 -33.32
CA GLY A 392 -22.02 10.41 -34.17
C GLY A 392 -21.33 11.50 -33.36
N LEU A 393 -20.00 11.42 -33.33
CA LEU A 393 -19.14 12.56 -33.02
C LEU A 393 -19.31 13.58 -34.15
N ARG A 394 -19.95 14.70 -33.85
CA ARG A 394 -19.68 15.98 -34.50
C ARG A 394 -18.98 16.87 -33.51
#